data_AF-W4JWT0-F1
#
_entry.id   AF-W4JWT0-F1
#
_cell.length_a   1.000
_cell.length_b   1.000
_cell.length_c   1.000
_cell.angle_alpha   90.00
_cell.angle_beta   90.00
_cell.angle_gamma   90.00
#
_symmetry.space_group_name_H-M   'P 1'
#
loop_
_entity.id
_entity.type
_entity.pdbx_description
1 polymer ?
#
loop_
_entity_poly.entity_id
_entity_poly.type
_entity_poly.pdbx_seq_one_letter_code
_entity_poly.pdbx_strand_id
1 'polypeptide(L)' 'MPAVVSNATRIWELNIHWALFSQCGVWDPKGRGVDIWECIRAHNSTPGTQPPNTLYWRYVARR' A
#
# COMPACT_ATOMS: atom_id res chain seq x y z
N MET A 1 9.12 12.61 9.47
CA MET A 1 8.98 11.52 10.45
C MET A 1 9.16 10.21 9.69
N PRO A 2 10.07 9.31 10.08
CA PRO A 2 10.24 8.03 9.38
C PRO A 2 8.92 7.25 9.48
N ALA A 3 8.39 6.83 8.34
CA ALA A 3 7.13 6.10 8.28
C ALA A 3 7.34 4.72 8.93
N VAL A 4 6.77 4.54 10.12
CA VAL A 4 6.82 3.28 10.84
C VAL A 4 6.00 2.27 10.06
N VAL A 5 6.66 1.29 9.47
CA VAL A 5 5.96 0.16 8.85
C VAL A 5 5.37 -0.69 9.96
N SER A 6 4.04 -0.78 10.01
CA SER A 6 3.34 -1.61 10.99
C SER A 6 3.82 -3.07 10.93
N ASN A 7 3.76 -3.77 12.07
CA ASN A 7 4.19 -5.17 12.15
C ASN A 7 3.36 -6.07 11.20
N ALA A 8 2.08 -5.74 11.01
CA ALA A 8 1.16 -6.39 10.08
C ALA A 8 0.77 -5.47 8.92
N THR A 9 1.64 -5.30 7.93
CA THR A 9 1.28 -4.72 6.62
C THR A 9 0.46 -5.74 5.82
N ARG A 10 -0.83 -5.47 5.64
CA ARG A 10 -1.72 -6.31 4.83
C ARG A 10 -1.34 -6.22 3.36
N ILE A 11 -1.52 -7.28 2.58
CA ILE A 11 -1.28 -7.24 1.13
C ILE A 11 -2.39 -6.42 0.47
N TRP A 12 -2.11 -5.75 -0.65
CA TRP A 12 -3.19 -5.11 -1.40
C TRP A 12 -4.17 -6.17 -1.94
N GLU A 13 -5.45 -6.01 -1.61
CA GLU A 13 -6.52 -6.97 -1.97
C GLU A 13 -7.78 -6.21 -2.40
N LEU A 14 -8.53 -6.79 -3.35
CA LEU A 14 -9.79 -6.23 -3.85
C LEU A 14 -10.91 -6.30 -2.80
N ASN A 15 -11.86 -5.36 -2.89
CA ASN A 15 -13.03 -5.25 -2.03
C ASN A 15 -12.72 -4.98 -0.54
N ILE A 16 -11.49 -4.56 -0.22
CA ILE A 16 -11.11 -4.11 1.12
C ILE A 16 -11.20 -2.59 1.21
N HIS A 17 -11.80 -2.09 2.29
CA HIS A 17 -11.75 -0.67 2.64
C HIS A 17 -10.39 -0.33 3.26
N TRP A 18 -9.68 0.62 2.66
CA TRP A 18 -8.45 1.19 3.22
C TRP A 18 -8.74 2.54 3.84
N ALA A 19 -8.56 2.64 5.16
CA ALA A 19 -8.62 3.91 5.86
C ALA A 19 -7.38 4.76 5.53
N LEU A 20 -7.48 6.07 5.77
CA LEU A 20 -6.36 7.00 5.64
C LEU A 20 -5.17 6.54 6.50
N PHE A 21 -3.97 6.61 5.94
CA PHE A 21 -2.71 6.13 6.52
C PHE A 21 -2.61 4.62 6.75
N SER A 22 -3.56 3.83 6.26
CA SER A 22 -3.41 2.36 6.25
C SER A 22 -2.28 1.96 5.30
N GLN A 23 -1.51 0.95 5.69
CA GLN A 23 -0.38 0.48 4.89
C GLN A 23 -0.70 -0.84 4.19
N CYS A 24 -0.36 -0.94 2.90
CA CYS A 24 -0.43 -2.17 2.14
C CYS A 24 0.93 -2.57 1.57
N GLY A 25 1.18 -3.87 1.47
CA GLY A 25 2.34 -4.46 0.82
C GLY A 25 1.99 -4.96 -0.57
N VAL A 26 2.86 -4.70 -1.54
CA VAL A 26 2.78 -5.24 -2.91
C VAL A 26 4.10 -5.91 -3.24
N TRP A 27 4.05 -7.14 -3.73
CA TRP A 27 5.24 -7.84 -4.20
C TRP A 27 5.73 -7.23 -5.51
N ASP A 28 6.97 -6.73 -5.53
CA ASP A 28 7.63 -6.29 -6.75
C ASP A 28 8.48 -7.42 -7.33
N PRO A 29 8.09 -8.00 -8.48
CA PRO A 29 8.83 -9.09 -9.11
C PRO A 29 10.19 -8.62 -9.67
N LYS A 30 10.39 -7.33 -9.93
CA LYS A 30 11.63 -6.82 -10.54
C LYS A 30 12.77 -6.72 -9.54
N GLY A 31 12.51 -6.18 -8.35
CA GLY A 31 13.51 -6.06 -7.30
C GLY A 31 13.44 -7.13 -6.21
N ARG A 32 12.59 -8.15 -6.37
CA ARG A 32 12.45 -9.32 -5.48
C ARG A 32 12.23 -8.93 -4.01
N GLY A 33 11.28 -8.04 -3.76
CA GLY A 33 10.94 -7.63 -2.41
C GLY A 33 9.53 -7.08 -2.29
N VAL A 34 9.13 -6.73 -1.08
CA VAL A 34 7.80 -6.18 -0.81
C VAL A 34 7.90 -4.66 -0.74
N ASP A 35 7.27 -3.98 -1.68
CA ASP A 35 7.08 -2.54 -1.60
C ASP A 35 5.90 -2.22 -0.71
N ILE A 36 6.11 -1.31 0.23
CA ILE A 36 5.10 -0.86 1.18
C ILE A 36 4.60 0.50 0.73
N TRP A 37 3.27 0.59 0.68
CA TRP A 37 2.52 1.74 0.27
C TRP A 37 1.59 2.18 1.38
N GLU A 38 1.40 3.48 1.54
CA GLU A 38 0.49 4.06 2.52
C GLU A 38 -0.66 4.75 1.80
N CYS A 39 -1.87 4.47 2.26
CA CYS A 39 -3.09 5.04 1.74
C CYS A 39 -3.16 6.52 2.12
N ILE A 40 -3.10 7.41 1.13
CA ILE A 40 -3.21 8.87 1.32
C ILE A 40 -4.65 9.38 1.12
N ARG A 41 -5.57 8.50 0.73
CA ARG A 41 -6.99 8.82 0.54
C ARG A 41 -7.84 7.59 0.85
N ALA A 42 -8.70 7.68 1.87
CA ALA A 42 -9.58 6.57 2.23
C ALA A 42 -10.46 6.15 1.04
N HIS A 43 -10.48 4.86 0.71
CA HIS A 43 -11.20 4.31 -0.45
C HIS A 43 -11.46 2.81 -0.29
N ASN A 44 -12.35 2.28 -1.12
CA ASN A 44 -12.52 0.84 -1.30
C ASN A 44 -11.63 0.36 -2.44
N SER A 45 -10.97 -0.78 -2.26
CA SER A 45 -10.10 -1.38 -3.27
C SER A 45 -10.91 -1.90 -4.44
N THR A 46 -10.97 -1.11 -5.50
CA THR A 46 -11.53 -1.51 -6.78
C THR A 46 -10.42 -1.66 -7.81
N PRO A 47 -10.66 -2.38 -8.92
CA PRO A 47 -9.69 -2.46 -10.00
C PRO A 47 -9.23 -1.05 -10.44
N GLY A 48 -7.92 -0.84 -10.55
CA GLY A 48 -7.33 0.47 -10.88
C GLY A 48 -6.97 1.35 -9.67
N THR A 49 -7.39 1.00 -8.46
CA THR A 49 -6.93 1.68 -7.23
C THR A 49 -5.66 1.05 -6.64
N GLN A 50 -5.12 -0.01 -7.24
CA GLN A 50 -3.92 -0.70 -6.73
C GLN A 50 -2.64 0.14 -6.84
N PRO A 51 -1.67 -0.02 -5.92
CA PRO A 51 -0.33 0.50 -6.12
C PRO A 51 0.33 -0.13 -7.35
N PRO A 52 1.18 0.59 -8.11
CA PRO A 52 1.62 1.98 -7.88
C PRO A 52 0.63 3.01 -8.45
N ASN A 53 -0.20 3.62 -7.60
CA ASN A 53 -1.14 4.66 -7.98
C ASN A 53 -1.04 5.84 -7.00
N THR A 54 -0.39 6.91 -7.44
CA THR A 54 -0.09 8.10 -6.62
C THR A 54 -1.31 8.93 -6.23
N LEU A 55 -2.50 8.63 -6.76
CA LEU A 55 -3.75 9.26 -6.34
C LEU A 55 -4.25 8.72 -5.00
N TYR A 56 -3.92 7.47 -4.68
CA TYR A 56 -4.40 6.76 -3.49
C TYR A 56 -3.27 6.30 -2.58
N TRP A 57 -2.06 6.10 -3.12
CA TRP A 57 -0.96 5.46 -2.43
C TRP A 57 0.32 6.30 -2.49
N ARG A 58 1.00 6.39 -1.35
CA ARG A 58 2.34 6.96 -1.20
C ARG A 58 3.33 5.85 -0.92
N TYR A 59 4.44 5.83 -1.65
CA TYR A 59 5.52 4.89 -1.38
C TYR A 59 6.13 5.18 0.00
N VAL A 60 6.33 4.14 0.80
CA VAL A 60 6.89 4.24 2.15
C VAL A 60 8.31 3.70 2.20
N ALA A 61 8.46 2.42 1.90
CA ALA A 61 9.70 1.69 2.06
C ALA A 61 9.62 0.34 1.34
N ARG A 62 10.75 -0.35 1.27
CA ARG A 62 10.85 -1.74 0.84
C ARG A 62 11.22 -2.64 2.01
N ARG A 63 10.65 -3.84 2.07
CA ARG A 63 11.11 -4.97 2.87
C ARG A 63 11.74 -6.05 1.99
#